data_AF-A0A7M7MYG1-F1
#
_entry.id   AF-A0A7M7MYG1-F1
#
_cell.length_a   1.000
_cell.length_b   1.000
_cell.length_c   1.000
_cell.angle_alpha   90.00
_cell.angle_beta   90.00
_cell.angle_gamma   90.00
#
_symmetry.space_group_name_H-M   'P 1'
#
loop_
_entity.id
_entity.type
_entity.pdbx_description
1 polymer ?
#
loop_
_entity_poly.entity_id
_entity_poly.type
_entity_poly.pdbx_seq_one_letter_code
_entity_poly.pdbx_strand_id
1 'polypeptide(L)'
;MLGYVIEKFSCDHPRQVYFETEIIVIKMSRLNSASAEQLARSFKTRFDALDCPYVDGVDETWISELLYQPGEARIRLLQWLLSRYDVKFAEILDSQYWTSEAKMDTRIQAMTKLCSCLGLCRPGDVDLIRGVSTSHSKQASFWDKLLDIVTISDASEETHRDVTSSPGIVSESLPLWDQFCHDCQFVSSLAHGRDLQEALSPKVNLFPPDITRILAKRAADEEQRAAPPSIDALLEMSTHLSMELQQANQHLKDLQKAYPYPTPDPKALNKVCQTMKLVLSELVQLVTSFTFMFESEMRQFCNKAPPQLTQLGPAIKRVHTLLQQFSGLLTSLQSMHTSYYSIVNTKGIQSEESRPADLMASVSRSALKSYSEFVSIMEDSMKRQHNTWSESKVLSDSFR
;
A
#
# COMPACT_ATOMS: atom_id res chain seq x y z
N MET A 1 -3.59 40.70 -66.51
CA MET A 1 -4.90 40.69 -67.18
C MET A 1 -5.40 39.25 -67.15
N LEU A 2 -6.66 39.02 -66.78
CA LEU A 2 -7.30 37.73 -66.41
C LEU A 2 -7.06 37.39 -64.93
N GLY A 3 -8.01 37.46 -63.99
CA GLY A 3 -9.47 37.49 -64.09
C GLY A 3 -10.03 36.15 -63.64
N TYR A 4 -10.08 35.90 -62.33
CA TYR A 4 -10.85 34.79 -61.75
C TYR A 4 -12.13 35.33 -61.15
N VAL A 5 -13.23 34.86 -61.72
CA VAL A 5 -14.61 35.14 -61.34
C VAL A 5 -14.94 34.40 -60.05
N ILE A 6 -15.58 35.14 -59.15
CA ILE A 6 -16.19 34.69 -57.90
C ILE A 6 -17.65 34.33 -58.20
N GLU A 7 -18.07 33.11 -57.85
CA GLU A 7 -19.43 32.79 -57.39
C GLU A 7 -19.24 32.21 -55.98
N LYS A 8 -19.35 32.97 -54.89
CA LYS A 8 -20.58 33.43 -54.21
C LYS A 8 -21.69 32.38 -54.13
N PHE A 9 -21.61 31.54 -53.10
CA PHE A 9 -22.79 31.22 -52.29
C PHE A 9 -22.68 31.99 -50.97
N SER A 10 -23.55 33.00 -50.86
CA SER A 10 -23.82 33.79 -49.67
C SER A 10 -25.17 33.31 -49.14
N CYS A 11 -25.22 32.80 -47.92
CA CYS A 11 -26.41 32.91 -47.08
C CYS A 11 -25.98 33.55 -45.76
N ASP A 12 -26.24 34.85 -45.72
CA ASP A 12 -26.59 35.74 -44.61
C ASP A 12 -26.21 35.37 -43.16
N HIS A 13 -25.36 36.24 -42.61
CA HIS A 13 -25.27 36.71 -41.21
C HIS A 13 -26.62 37.19 -40.62
N PRO A 14 -26.80 37.52 -39.31
CA PRO A 14 -25.78 37.83 -38.28
C PRO A 14 -26.08 37.35 -36.82
N ARG A 15 -25.15 37.67 -35.90
CA ARG A 15 -25.30 37.86 -34.43
C ARG A 15 -25.07 36.65 -33.52
N GLN A 16 -23.86 36.58 -32.93
CA GLN A 16 -23.63 36.78 -31.48
C GLN A 16 -22.15 36.55 -31.15
N VAL A 17 -21.32 37.57 -31.41
CA VAL A 17 -19.98 37.69 -30.82
C VAL A 17 -20.13 38.42 -29.48
N TYR A 18 -20.78 37.78 -28.51
CA TYR A 18 -20.86 38.21 -27.11
C TYR A 18 -21.31 37.01 -26.25
N PHE A 19 -20.48 35.98 -26.13
CA PHE A 19 -20.74 34.90 -25.15
C PHE A 19 -19.48 34.34 -24.49
N GLU A 20 -18.26 34.60 -25.00
CA GLU A 20 -17.06 33.98 -24.43
C GLU A 20 -16.54 34.64 -23.14
N THR A 21 -16.91 35.90 -22.86
CA THR A 21 -16.49 36.58 -21.63
C THR A 21 -17.41 36.33 -20.42
N GLU A 22 -18.65 35.88 -20.63
CA GLU A 22 -19.53 35.44 -19.51
C GLU A 22 -19.28 33.98 -19.09
N ILE A 23 -18.71 33.15 -19.96
CA ILE A 23 -18.39 31.74 -19.65
C ILE A 23 -17.32 31.63 -18.55
N ILE A 24 -16.42 32.62 -18.44
CA ILE A 24 -15.34 32.58 -17.43
C ILE A 24 -15.86 32.97 -16.03
N VAL A 25 -16.87 33.86 -15.94
CA VAL A 25 -17.44 34.28 -14.64
C VAL A 25 -18.51 33.28 -14.14
N ILE A 26 -19.21 32.58 -15.04
CA ILE A 26 -20.19 31.53 -14.65
C ILE A 26 -19.49 30.23 -14.21
N LYS A 27 -18.22 30.00 -14.59
CA LYS A 27 -17.48 28.78 -14.20
C LYS A 27 -17.08 28.74 -12.72
N MET A 28 -17.10 29.88 -12.02
CA MET A 28 -16.77 29.96 -10.59
C MET A 28 -17.98 29.87 -9.63
N SER A 29 -19.23 29.84 -10.13
CA SER A 29 -20.43 29.90 -9.27
C SER A 29 -21.39 28.70 -9.35
N ARG A 30 -21.05 27.64 -10.11
CA ARG A 30 -21.87 26.41 -10.23
C ARG A 30 -21.17 25.13 -9.75
N LEU A 31 -20.36 25.22 -8.70
CA LEU A 31 -19.39 24.17 -8.34
C LEU A 31 -19.90 23.03 -7.44
N ASN A 32 -21.17 22.99 -6.99
CA ASN A 32 -21.54 22.04 -5.91
C ASN A 32 -22.64 21.00 -6.22
N SER A 33 -23.07 20.82 -7.48
CA SER A 33 -23.95 19.66 -7.83
C SER A 33 -23.76 19.07 -9.23
N ALA A 34 -23.41 19.87 -10.24
CA ALA A 34 -23.26 19.39 -11.63
C ALA A 34 -21.95 18.60 -11.91
N SER A 35 -20.96 18.67 -11.01
CA SER A 35 -19.65 18.04 -11.21
C SER A 35 -19.70 16.50 -11.11
N ALA A 36 -20.49 15.95 -10.19
CA ALA A 36 -20.52 14.52 -9.94
C ALA A 36 -21.22 13.74 -11.08
N GLU A 37 -22.36 14.24 -11.58
CA GLU A 37 -23.08 13.62 -12.70
C GLU A 37 -22.29 13.67 -14.01
N GLN A 38 -21.65 14.81 -14.32
CA GLN A 38 -20.81 14.93 -15.52
C GLN A 38 -19.60 14.00 -15.47
N LEU A 39 -19.03 13.83 -14.28
CA LEU A 39 -17.88 12.98 -14.05
C LEU A 39 -18.28 11.50 -14.05
N ALA A 40 -19.45 11.15 -13.51
CA ALA A 40 -20.04 9.82 -13.62
C ALA A 40 -20.37 9.44 -15.08
N ARG A 41 -20.89 10.38 -15.88
CA ARG A 41 -21.10 10.20 -17.33
C ARG A 41 -19.78 9.94 -18.06
N SER A 42 -18.74 10.73 -17.78
CA SER A 42 -17.42 10.55 -18.37
C SER A 42 -16.81 9.18 -18.03
N PHE A 43 -16.95 8.74 -16.78
CA PHE A 43 -16.53 7.39 -16.41
C PHE A 43 -17.36 6.32 -17.08
N LYS A 44 -18.68 6.48 -17.17
CA LYS A 44 -19.56 5.55 -17.88
C LYS A 44 -19.08 5.31 -19.31
N THR A 45 -18.88 6.38 -20.08
CA THR A 45 -18.43 6.27 -21.47
C THR A 45 -17.09 5.55 -21.60
N ARG A 46 -16.16 5.75 -20.67
CA ARG A 46 -14.87 5.04 -20.65
C ARG A 46 -15.02 3.56 -20.27
N PHE A 47 -15.94 3.23 -19.36
CA PHE A 47 -16.24 1.83 -19.03
C PHE A 47 -16.95 1.10 -20.16
N ASP A 48 -17.88 1.77 -20.84
CA ASP A 48 -18.59 1.23 -22.00
C ASP A 48 -17.61 0.97 -23.14
N ALA A 49 -16.63 1.87 -23.37
CA ALA A 49 -15.58 1.67 -24.36
C ALA A 49 -14.64 0.49 -24.06
N LEU A 50 -14.55 0.05 -22.79
CA LEU A 50 -13.74 -1.10 -22.37
C LEU A 50 -14.55 -2.42 -22.31
N ASP A 51 -15.82 -2.40 -22.77
CA ASP A 51 -16.77 -3.50 -22.63
C ASP A 51 -16.87 -4.01 -21.18
N CYS A 52 -16.96 -3.09 -20.21
CA CYS A 52 -17.00 -3.45 -18.79
C CYS A 52 -18.33 -4.13 -18.41
N PRO A 53 -18.32 -5.39 -17.93
CA PRO A 53 -19.55 -6.14 -17.63
C PRO A 53 -20.31 -5.61 -16.40
N TYR A 54 -19.69 -4.74 -15.59
CA TYR A 54 -20.28 -4.20 -14.36
C TYR A 54 -21.07 -2.90 -14.59
N VAL A 55 -21.01 -2.33 -15.80
CA VAL A 55 -21.59 -1.03 -16.14
C VAL A 55 -22.68 -1.13 -17.22
N ASP A 56 -22.97 -2.34 -17.70
CA ASP A 56 -24.00 -2.57 -18.71
C ASP A 56 -25.41 -2.28 -18.17
N GLY A 57 -26.14 -1.39 -18.86
CA GLY A 57 -27.53 -1.05 -18.54
C GLY A 57 -27.78 -0.28 -17.24
N VAL A 58 -26.75 0.17 -16.51
CA VAL A 58 -26.89 0.87 -15.21
C VAL A 58 -26.87 2.39 -15.32
N ASP A 59 -27.47 3.07 -14.35
CA ASP A 59 -27.59 4.53 -14.29
C ASP A 59 -26.35 5.23 -13.69
N GLU A 60 -26.26 6.55 -13.88
CA GLU A 60 -25.12 7.38 -13.42
C GLU A 60 -24.96 7.39 -11.90
N THR A 61 -26.07 7.17 -11.18
CA THR A 61 -26.12 7.03 -9.73
C THR A 61 -25.45 5.75 -9.26
N TRP A 62 -25.72 4.61 -9.90
CA TRP A 62 -25.01 3.36 -9.60
C TRP A 62 -23.52 3.45 -9.86
N ILE A 63 -23.10 4.13 -10.93
CA ILE A 63 -21.68 4.34 -11.24
C ILE A 63 -21.01 5.16 -10.15
N SER A 64 -21.67 6.20 -9.66
CA SER A 64 -21.16 7.00 -8.53
C SER A 64 -21.05 6.15 -7.26
N GLU A 65 -22.03 5.29 -6.97
CA GLU A 65 -21.95 4.37 -5.84
C GLU A 65 -20.81 3.36 -5.99
N LEU A 66 -20.67 2.75 -7.16
CA LEU A 66 -19.62 1.79 -7.48
C LEU A 66 -18.21 2.38 -7.34
N LEU A 67 -18.05 3.66 -7.71
CA LEU A 67 -16.77 4.37 -7.72
C LEU A 67 -16.44 5.12 -6.43
N TYR A 68 -17.39 5.35 -5.52
CA TYR A 68 -17.14 6.12 -4.29
C TYR A 68 -17.56 5.44 -3.00
N GLN A 69 -18.40 4.39 -3.07
CA GLN A 69 -18.80 3.66 -1.87
C GLN A 69 -17.92 2.42 -1.65
N PRO A 70 -17.66 2.07 -0.38
CA PRO A 70 -17.02 0.82 -0.05
C PRO A 70 -17.96 -0.37 -0.32
N GLY A 71 -17.44 -1.40 -0.98
CA GLY A 71 -18.20 -2.62 -1.24
C GLY A 71 -17.48 -3.62 -2.13
N GLU A 72 -17.99 -4.86 -2.17
CA GLU A 72 -17.42 -5.93 -2.98
C GLU A 72 -17.45 -5.59 -4.48
N ALA A 73 -18.51 -4.92 -4.95
CA ALA A 73 -18.65 -4.51 -6.35
C ALA A 73 -17.49 -3.61 -6.80
N ARG A 74 -17.08 -2.65 -5.97
CA ARG A 74 -15.92 -1.79 -6.22
C ARG A 74 -14.64 -2.60 -6.36
N ILE A 75 -14.40 -3.53 -5.44
CA ILE A 75 -13.16 -4.31 -5.44
C ILE A 75 -13.12 -5.26 -6.65
N ARG A 76 -14.26 -5.83 -7.06
CA ARG A 76 -14.35 -6.62 -8.29
C ARG A 76 -14.11 -5.80 -9.55
N LEU A 77 -14.63 -4.57 -9.59
CA LEU A 77 -14.36 -3.65 -10.69
C LEU A 77 -12.85 -3.33 -10.79
N LEU A 78 -12.21 -3.00 -9.67
CA LEU A 78 -10.78 -2.76 -9.62
C LEU A 78 -9.96 -3.99 -9.99
N GLN A 79 -10.37 -5.18 -9.53
CA GLN A 79 -9.74 -6.44 -9.91
C GLN A 79 -9.84 -6.67 -11.42
N TRP A 80 -11.01 -6.44 -12.00
CA TRP A 80 -11.22 -6.58 -13.45
C TRP A 80 -10.34 -5.61 -14.25
N LEU A 81 -10.31 -4.32 -13.88
CA LEU A 81 -9.45 -3.34 -14.56
C LEU A 81 -7.96 -3.69 -14.47
N LEU A 82 -7.48 -4.09 -13.29
CA LEU A 82 -6.08 -4.48 -13.10
C LEU A 82 -5.74 -5.76 -13.87
N SER A 83 -6.67 -6.71 -13.95
CA SER A 83 -6.51 -7.95 -14.73
C SER A 83 -6.52 -7.68 -16.23
N ARG A 84 -7.24 -6.65 -16.68
CA ARG A 84 -7.28 -6.23 -18.09
C ARG A 84 -6.03 -5.46 -18.51
N TYR A 85 -5.38 -4.75 -17.57
CA TYR A 85 -4.13 -4.05 -17.84
C TYR A 85 -2.94 -5.00 -18.11
N ASP A 86 -2.77 -6.06 -17.31
CA ASP A 86 -1.69 -7.04 -17.48
C ASP A 86 -2.13 -8.43 -17.01
N VAL A 87 -1.84 -9.45 -17.82
CA VAL A 87 -2.08 -10.88 -17.52
C VAL A 87 -1.39 -11.30 -16.21
N LYS A 88 -0.21 -10.75 -15.88
CA LYS A 88 0.48 -11.04 -14.62
C LYS A 88 -0.27 -10.52 -13.40
N PHE A 89 -1.00 -9.42 -13.55
CA PHE A 89 -1.85 -8.91 -12.48
C PHE A 89 -3.08 -9.79 -12.30
N ALA A 90 -3.63 -10.32 -13.40
CA ALA A 90 -4.68 -11.34 -13.32
C ALA A 90 -4.21 -12.55 -12.50
N GLU A 91 -3.02 -13.11 -12.76
CA GLU A 91 -2.47 -14.25 -12.00
C GLU A 91 -2.31 -13.96 -10.49
N ILE A 92 -1.84 -12.76 -10.14
CA ILE A 92 -1.69 -12.35 -8.73
C ILE A 92 -3.05 -12.21 -8.04
N LEU A 93 -4.07 -11.79 -8.78
CA LEU A 93 -5.42 -11.53 -8.27
C LEU A 93 -6.34 -12.76 -8.35
N ASP A 94 -6.01 -13.76 -9.18
CA ASP A 94 -6.78 -14.98 -9.45
C ASP A 94 -6.67 -16.06 -8.37
N SER A 95 -5.95 -15.81 -7.28
CA SER A 95 -5.86 -16.72 -6.12
C SER A 95 -7.27 -17.15 -5.68
N GLN A 96 -7.65 -18.35 -6.13
CA GLN A 96 -9.03 -18.83 -6.10
C GLN A 96 -9.57 -18.81 -4.66
N TYR A 97 -10.62 -18.00 -4.49
CA TYR A 97 -11.49 -17.87 -3.32
C TYR A 97 -10.90 -17.16 -2.08
N TRP A 98 -10.85 -15.83 -2.15
CA TRP A 98 -10.79 -14.90 -1.02
C TRP A 98 -12.14 -14.86 -0.24
N THR A 99 -12.64 -16.01 0.22
CA THR A 99 -13.98 -16.14 0.85
C THR A 99 -14.02 -15.78 2.35
N SER A 100 -12.88 -15.47 2.96
CA SER A 100 -12.76 -15.09 4.37
C SER A 100 -12.40 -13.61 4.52
N GLU A 101 -12.92 -12.95 5.55
CA GLU A 101 -12.66 -11.51 5.83
C GLU A 101 -11.17 -11.21 6.04
N ALA A 102 -10.43 -12.11 6.70
CA ALA A 102 -8.96 -12.00 6.83
C ALA A 102 -8.22 -12.12 5.49
N LYS A 103 -8.82 -12.80 4.51
CA LYS A 103 -8.33 -12.99 3.14
C LYS A 103 -8.72 -11.82 2.22
N MET A 104 -9.82 -11.13 2.53
CA MET A 104 -10.20 -9.88 1.85
C MET A 104 -9.21 -8.76 2.12
N ASP A 105 -8.69 -8.66 3.34
CA ASP A 105 -7.62 -7.70 3.66
C ASP A 105 -6.34 -7.98 2.86
N THR A 106 -5.96 -9.25 2.68
CA THR A 106 -4.81 -9.59 1.82
C THR A 106 -5.05 -9.27 0.35
N ARG A 107 -6.29 -9.42 -0.16
CA ARG A 107 -6.65 -9.02 -1.53
C ARG A 107 -6.52 -7.50 -1.72
N ILE A 108 -7.07 -6.72 -0.79
CA ILE A 108 -7.00 -5.26 -0.84
C ILE A 108 -5.54 -4.78 -0.71
N GLN A 109 -4.73 -5.42 0.13
CA GLN A 109 -3.29 -5.12 0.24
C GLN A 109 -2.53 -5.43 -1.06
N ALA A 110 -2.83 -6.55 -1.72
CA ALA A 110 -2.23 -6.89 -3.01
C ALA A 110 -2.59 -5.85 -4.08
N MET A 111 -3.85 -5.46 -4.17
CA MET A 111 -4.32 -4.42 -5.09
C MET A 111 -3.70 -3.05 -4.76
N THR A 112 -3.57 -2.71 -3.47
CA THR A 112 -2.90 -1.47 -3.04
C THR A 112 -1.44 -1.46 -3.49
N LYS A 113 -0.74 -2.60 -3.37
CA LYS A 113 0.63 -2.75 -3.83
C LYS A 113 0.74 -2.60 -5.35
N LEU A 114 -0.13 -3.24 -6.12
CA LEU A 114 -0.16 -3.12 -7.59
C LEU A 114 -0.43 -1.68 -8.03
N CYS A 115 -1.45 -1.04 -7.47
CA CYS A 115 -1.77 0.37 -7.74
C CYS A 115 -0.61 1.31 -7.34
N SER A 116 0.13 0.97 -6.27
CA SER A 116 1.30 1.75 -5.88
C SER A 116 2.48 1.56 -6.84
N CYS A 117 2.69 0.35 -7.37
CA CYS A 117 3.67 0.09 -8.42
C CYS A 117 3.35 0.85 -9.72
N LEU A 118 2.06 1.02 -10.04
CA LEU A 118 1.60 1.84 -11.18
C LEU A 118 1.66 3.35 -10.92
N GLY A 119 2.06 3.79 -9.71
CA GLY A 119 2.09 5.20 -9.34
C GLY A 119 0.72 5.84 -9.13
N LEU A 120 -0.34 5.04 -8.97
CA LEU A 120 -1.72 5.52 -8.78
C LEU A 120 -2.00 5.92 -7.32
N CYS A 121 -1.34 5.28 -6.36
CA CYS A 121 -1.52 5.54 -4.93
C CYS A 121 -0.25 5.26 -4.10
N ARG A 122 -0.23 5.66 -2.82
CA ARG A 122 0.88 5.34 -1.91
C ARG A 122 0.76 3.91 -1.36
N PRO A 123 1.86 3.26 -0.93
CA PRO A 123 1.84 1.89 -0.42
C PRO A 123 0.92 1.64 0.80
N GLY A 124 0.50 2.71 1.50
CA GLY A 124 -0.42 2.66 2.63
C GLY A 124 -1.83 3.20 2.35
N ASP A 125 -2.16 3.58 1.11
CA ASP A 125 -3.47 4.14 0.72
C ASP A 125 -4.55 3.03 0.56
N VAL A 126 -4.65 2.13 1.55
CA VAL A 126 -5.61 1.01 1.55
C VAL A 126 -7.06 1.52 1.55
N ASP A 127 -7.31 2.64 2.22
CA ASP A 127 -8.63 3.27 2.30
C ASP A 127 -9.10 3.84 0.95
N LEU A 128 -8.16 4.16 0.05
CA LEU A 128 -8.46 4.60 -1.32
C LEU A 128 -8.98 3.43 -2.16
N ILE A 129 -8.38 2.25 -2.01
CA ILE A 129 -8.83 1.02 -2.67
C ILE A 129 -10.19 0.59 -2.10
N ARG A 130 -10.38 0.68 -0.77
CA ARG A 130 -11.65 0.36 -0.13
C ARG A 130 -12.78 1.33 -0.45
N GLY A 131 -12.50 2.56 -0.90
CA GLY A 131 -13.54 3.59 -1.08
C GLY A 131 -13.96 4.28 0.22
N VAL A 132 -13.20 4.12 1.30
CA VAL A 132 -13.44 4.78 2.60
C VAL A 132 -12.72 6.15 2.67
N SER A 133 -11.89 6.48 1.67
CA SER A 133 -11.12 7.72 1.66
C SER A 133 -12.02 8.96 1.68
N THR A 134 -11.74 9.87 2.61
CA THR A 134 -12.53 11.08 2.88
C THR A 134 -12.47 12.14 1.78
N SER A 135 -11.53 12.03 0.83
CA SER A 135 -11.40 13.00 -0.28
C SER A 135 -11.97 12.43 -1.58
N HIS A 136 -13.17 12.91 -1.97
CA HIS A 136 -13.79 12.58 -3.25
C HIS A 136 -12.90 12.95 -4.45
N SER A 137 -12.17 14.06 -4.36
CA SER A 137 -11.22 14.48 -5.42
C SER A 137 -10.05 13.50 -5.57
N LYS A 138 -9.54 12.93 -4.46
CA LYS A 138 -8.48 11.91 -4.50
C LYS A 138 -9.00 10.60 -5.12
N GLN A 139 -10.23 10.19 -4.78
CA GLN A 139 -10.87 9.01 -5.39
C GLN A 139 -11.11 9.20 -6.89
N ALA A 140 -11.65 10.36 -7.29
CA ALA A 140 -11.90 10.68 -8.70
C ALA A 140 -10.59 10.70 -9.50
N SER A 141 -9.54 11.34 -8.99
CA SER A 141 -8.24 11.37 -9.67
C SER A 141 -7.59 9.99 -9.79
N PHE A 142 -7.79 9.12 -8.79
CA PHE A 142 -7.33 7.74 -8.86
C PHE A 142 -8.03 6.95 -9.98
N TRP A 143 -9.35 7.05 -10.07
CA TRP A 143 -10.14 6.39 -11.12
C TRP A 143 -9.82 6.94 -12.51
N ASP A 144 -9.67 8.25 -12.63
CA ASP A 144 -9.29 8.92 -13.87
C ASP A 144 -7.95 8.40 -14.40
N LYS A 145 -6.92 8.36 -13.55
CA LYS A 145 -5.60 7.81 -13.91
C LYS A 145 -5.64 6.32 -14.23
N LEU A 146 -6.37 5.53 -13.45
CA LEU A 146 -6.47 4.08 -13.68
C LEU A 146 -7.14 3.80 -15.02
N LEU A 147 -8.25 4.47 -15.30
CA LEU A 147 -8.97 4.33 -16.56
C LEU A 147 -8.13 4.81 -17.74
N ASP A 148 -7.40 5.92 -17.62
CA ASP A 148 -6.52 6.40 -18.68
C ASP A 148 -5.43 5.38 -19.00
N ILE A 149 -4.78 4.78 -17.98
CA ILE A 149 -3.76 3.75 -18.17
C ILE A 149 -4.35 2.50 -18.86
N VAL A 150 -5.51 2.04 -18.40
CA VAL A 150 -6.17 0.84 -18.95
C VAL A 150 -6.65 1.10 -20.38
N THR A 151 -7.29 2.24 -20.65
CA THR A 151 -7.75 2.62 -22.01
C THR A 151 -6.60 2.81 -22.98
N ILE A 152 -5.47 3.39 -22.55
CA ILE A 152 -4.27 3.48 -23.40
C ILE A 152 -3.71 2.07 -23.68
N SER A 153 -3.67 1.20 -22.67
CA SER A 153 -3.20 -0.18 -22.82
C SER A 153 -4.11 -0.98 -23.74
N ASP A 154 -5.42 -0.90 -23.55
CA ASP A 154 -6.43 -1.58 -24.36
C ASP A 154 -6.41 -1.05 -25.79
N ALA A 155 -6.31 0.27 -25.98
CA ALA A 155 -6.13 0.86 -27.30
C ALA A 155 -4.83 0.40 -27.96
N SER A 156 -3.74 0.17 -27.21
CA SER A 156 -2.49 -0.37 -27.75
C SER A 156 -2.55 -1.86 -28.09
N GLU A 157 -3.41 -2.64 -27.44
CA GLU A 157 -3.63 -4.07 -27.70
C GLU A 157 -4.70 -4.31 -28.79
N GLU A 158 -5.73 -3.47 -28.87
CA GLU A 158 -6.75 -3.45 -29.95
C GLU A 158 -6.15 -2.99 -31.28
N THR A 159 -5.22 -2.05 -31.19
CA THR A 159 -4.22 -1.75 -32.19
C THR A 159 -3.49 -3.01 -32.71
N HIS A 160 -3.19 -4.00 -31.86
CA HIS A 160 -2.58 -5.26 -32.30
C HIS A 160 -3.59 -6.29 -32.84
N ARG A 161 -4.90 -6.04 -32.74
CA ARG A 161 -5.94 -6.95 -33.24
C ARG A 161 -6.72 -6.45 -34.46
N ASP A 162 -6.81 -5.13 -34.71
CA ASP A 162 -7.47 -4.65 -35.93
C ASP A 162 -6.86 -3.41 -36.62
N VAL A 163 -6.07 -2.52 -35.98
CA VAL A 163 -5.76 -1.19 -36.63
C VAL A 163 -4.35 -0.58 -36.45
N THR A 164 -3.38 -1.16 -35.75
CA THR A 164 -1.97 -0.67 -35.86
C THR A 164 -0.93 -1.78 -35.95
N SER A 165 -0.71 -2.15 -37.21
CA SER A 165 0.62 -1.93 -37.76
C SER A 165 1.11 -0.52 -37.43
N SER A 166 2.26 -0.41 -36.76
CA SER A 166 3.01 0.85 -36.65
C SER A 166 3.04 1.55 -38.02
N PRO A 167 2.93 2.88 -38.11
CA PRO A 167 3.01 3.58 -39.40
C PRO A 167 4.25 3.12 -40.17
N GLY A 168 4.03 2.58 -41.38
CA GLY A 168 5.10 2.01 -42.21
C GLY A 168 5.22 0.48 -42.22
N ILE A 169 4.42 -0.26 -41.45
CA ILE A 169 4.30 -1.72 -41.60
C ILE A 169 3.17 -2.03 -42.58
N VAL A 170 3.53 -2.50 -43.77
CA VAL A 170 2.56 -2.93 -44.81
C VAL A 170 1.95 -4.25 -44.37
N SER A 171 0.66 -4.23 -44.04
CA SER A 171 -0.09 -5.47 -43.77
C SER A 171 -0.35 -6.22 -45.07
N GLU A 172 -0.09 -7.53 -45.11
CA GLU A 172 -0.32 -8.39 -46.29
C GLU A 172 -1.81 -8.64 -46.57
N SER A 173 -2.68 -8.29 -45.61
CA SER A 173 -4.14 -8.48 -45.64
C SER A 173 -4.93 -7.30 -46.20
N LEU A 174 -4.32 -6.13 -46.39
CA LEU A 174 -4.99 -4.91 -46.85
C LEU A 174 -4.47 -4.50 -48.25
N PRO A 175 -5.35 -4.11 -49.19
CA PRO A 175 -4.93 -3.51 -50.44
C PRO A 175 -4.07 -2.26 -50.18
N LEU A 176 -2.97 -2.11 -50.93
CA LEU A 176 -2.02 -0.99 -50.76
C LEU A 176 -2.68 0.39 -50.82
N TRP A 177 -3.75 0.53 -51.60
CA TRP A 177 -4.49 1.78 -51.74
C TRP A 177 -5.28 2.14 -50.47
N ASP A 178 -5.88 1.15 -49.81
CA ASP A 178 -6.64 1.37 -48.58
C ASP A 178 -5.69 1.69 -47.42
N GLN A 179 -4.50 1.06 -47.38
CA GLN A 179 -3.44 1.42 -46.44
C GLN A 179 -2.97 2.87 -46.65
N PHE A 180 -2.74 3.27 -47.92
CA PHE A 180 -2.35 4.64 -48.24
C PHE A 180 -3.42 5.67 -47.82
N CYS A 181 -4.70 5.36 -48.03
CA CYS A 181 -5.80 6.21 -47.57
C CYS A 181 -5.85 6.33 -46.04
N HIS A 182 -5.67 5.22 -45.31
CA HIS A 182 -5.60 5.24 -43.86
C HIS A 182 -4.41 6.04 -43.34
N ASP A 183 -3.22 5.87 -43.93
CA ASP A 183 -2.02 6.61 -43.55
C ASP A 183 -2.22 8.12 -43.78
N CYS A 184 -2.82 8.51 -44.91
CA CYS A 184 -3.13 9.91 -45.21
C CYS A 184 -4.17 10.50 -44.25
N GLN A 185 -5.21 9.73 -43.89
CA GLN A 185 -6.22 10.14 -42.92
C GLN A 185 -5.66 10.25 -41.51
N PHE A 186 -4.74 9.37 -41.14
CA PHE A 186 -4.03 9.41 -39.86
C PHE A 186 -3.15 10.66 -39.77
N VAL A 187 -2.32 10.94 -40.78
CA VAL A 187 -1.48 12.15 -40.84
C VAL A 187 -2.34 13.42 -40.80
N SER A 188 -3.46 13.42 -41.54
CA SER A 188 -4.42 14.52 -41.50
C SER A 188 -5.02 14.68 -40.09
N SER A 189 -5.46 13.60 -39.46
CA SER A 189 -6.03 13.65 -38.09
C SER A 189 -5.00 14.12 -37.07
N LEU A 190 -3.73 13.72 -37.23
CA LEU A 190 -2.62 14.19 -36.38
C LEU A 190 -2.42 15.70 -36.52
N ALA A 191 -2.51 16.23 -37.73
CA ALA A 191 -2.35 17.65 -38.02
C ALA A 191 -3.52 18.53 -37.54
N HIS A 192 -4.73 17.97 -37.47
CA HIS A 192 -5.93 18.69 -37.01
C HIS A 192 -6.19 18.51 -35.50
N GLY A 193 -5.69 17.43 -34.88
CA GLY A 193 -6.05 17.03 -33.51
C GLY A 193 -5.37 17.83 -32.39
N ARG A 194 -4.19 18.41 -32.65
CA ARG A 194 -3.45 19.33 -31.77
C ARG A 194 -2.52 20.19 -32.61
N ASP A 195 -2.10 21.34 -32.10
CA ASP A 195 -0.97 22.05 -32.69
C ASP A 195 0.25 21.11 -32.62
N LEU A 196 0.61 20.52 -33.76
CA LEU A 196 1.74 19.60 -33.88
C LEU A 196 3.02 20.26 -33.39
N GLN A 197 3.09 21.59 -33.44
CA GLN A 197 4.19 22.34 -32.90
C GLN A 197 4.28 22.23 -31.37
N GLU A 198 3.14 22.11 -30.67
CA GLU A 198 3.09 21.94 -29.22
C GLU A 198 3.28 20.47 -28.80
N ALA A 199 2.73 19.52 -29.57
CA ALA A 199 2.89 18.08 -29.35
C ALA A 199 4.31 17.56 -29.66
N LEU A 200 4.97 18.14 -30.67
CA LEU A 200 6.36 17.89 -31.04
C LEU A 200 7.32 18.92 -30.45
N SER A 201 6.81 19.93 -29.72
CA SER A 201 7.69 20.78 -28.93
C SER A 201 8.41 19.89 -27.92
N PRO A 202 9.74 19.95 -27.83
CA PRO A 202 10.47 19.19 -26.84
C PRO A 202 10.32 19.89 -25.49
N LYS A 203 9.11 19.92 -24.92
CA LYS A 203 8.93 20.07 -23.47
C LYS A 203 9.09 18.71 -22.79
N VAL A 204 10.01 17.89 -23.27
CA VAL A 204 10.49 16.75 -22.51
C VAL A 204 11.40 17.33 -21.43
N ASN A 205 10.82 17.61 -20.26
CA ASN A 205 11.61 17.85 -19.06
C ASN A 205 12.27 16.53 -18.66
N LEU A 206 13.40 16.21 -19.31
CA LEU A 206 14.28 15.10 -18.97
C LEU A 206 14.91 15.27 -17.57
N PHE A 207 14.72 16.45 -16.97
CA PHE A 207 15.25 16.78 -15.67
C PHE A 207 14.26 16.44 -14.56
N PRO A 208 14.71 15.79 -13.48
CA PRO A 208 13.92 15.60 -12.26
C PRO A 208 13.32 16.93 -11.74
N PRO A 209 12.19 16.88 -11.00
CA PRO A 209 11.47 18.06 -10.50
C PRO A 209 12.33 19.09 -9.75
N ASP A 210 13.38 18.60 -9.08
CA ASP A 210 14.30 19.43 -8.31
C ASP A 210 15.18 20.31 -9.20
N ILE A 211 15.65 19.77 -10.33
CA ILE A 211 16.47 20.51 -11.30
C ILE A 211 15.61 21.50 -12.09
N THR A 212 14.39 21.11 -12.47
CA THR A 212 13.45 22.00 -13.15
C THR A 212 13.08 23.21 -12.28
N ARG A 213 12.90 23.02 -10.96
CA ARG A 213 12.69 24.15 -10.03
C ARG A 213 13.89 25.09 -9.94
N ILE A 214 15.11 24.54 -9.91
CA ILE A 214 16.33 25.37 -9.88
C ILE A 214 16.45 26.19 -11.17
N LEU A 215 16.16 25.60 -12.32
CA LEU A 215 16.21 26.27 -13.62
C LEU A 215 15.11 27.33 -13.75
N ALA A 216 13.88 27.04 -13.34
CA ALA A 216 12.79 28.01 -13.36
C ALA A 216 13.05 29.18 -12.41
N LYS A 217 13.63 28.91 -11.23
CA LYS A 217 14.06 29.95 -10.29
C LYS A 217 15.16 30.81 -10.88
N ARG A 218 16.16 30.19 -11.54
CA ARG A 218 17.24 30.92 -12.22
C ARG A 218 16.73 31.75 -13.41
N ALA A 219 15.75 31.26 -14.16
CA ALA A 219 15.14 31.99 -15.26
C ALA A 219 14.32 33.20 -14.76
N ALA A 220 13.58 33.04 -13.66
CA ALA A 220 12.89 34.15 -13.00
C ALA A 220 13.89 35.19 -12.44
N ASP A 221 15.03 34.73 -11.91
CA ASP A 221 16.12 35.61 -11.46
C ASP A 221 16.83 36.30 -12.65
N GLU A 222 16.87 35.68 -13.84
CA GLU A 222 17.42 36.27 -15.08
C GLU A 222 16.50 37.37 -15.64
N GLU A 223 15.19 37.20 -15.55
CA GLU A 223 14.19 38.21 -15.96
C GLU A 223 14.18 39.43 -15.02
N GLN A 224 14.65 39.24 -13.79
CA GLN A 224 14.85 40.31 -12.78
C GLN A 224 16.27 40.86 -12.77
N ARG A 225 17.18 40.34 -13.62
CA ARG A 225 18.56 40.80 -13.68
C ARG A 225 18.61 42.17 -14.36
N ALA A 226 19.18 43.14 -13.65
CA ALA A 226 19.47 44.47 -14.18
C ALA A 226 20.20 44.37 -15.52
N ALA A 227 19.97 45.36 -16.39
CA ALA A 227 20.52 45.45 -17.75
C ALA A 227 21.98 44.98 -17.82
N PRO A 228 22.37 44.29 -18.91
CA PRO A 228 23.71 43.74 -19.05
C PRO A 228 24.76 44.81 -18.72
N PRO A 229 25.73 44.51 -17.83
CA PRO A 229 26.75 45.48 -17.43
C PRO A 229 27.46 46.01 -18.67
N SER A 230 27.83 47.29 -18.65
CA SER A 230 28.55 47.90 -19.77
C SER A 230 29.79 47.10 -20.12
N ILE A 231 30.16 47.08 -21.40
CA ILE A 231 31.31 46.34 -21.92
C ILE A 231 32.59 46.70 -21.14
N ASP A 232 32.72 47.95 -20.71
CA ASP A 232 33.85 48.43 -19.91
C ASP A 232 33.88 47.80 -18.50
N ALA A 233 32.73 47.63 -17.85
CA ALA A 233 32.63 46.97 -16.54
C ALA A 233 32.92 45.46 -16.65
N LEU A 234 32.55 44.83 -17.76
CA LEU A 234 32.89 43.42 -18.05
C LEU A 234 34.39 43.24 -18.28
N LEU A 235 35.03 44.18 -18.99
CA LEU A 235 36.48 44.16 -19.19
C LEU A 235 37.22 44.35 -17.87
N GLU A 236 36.81 45.29 -17.03
CA GLU A 236 37.39 45.51 -15.70
C GLU A 236 37.23 44.26 -14.83
N MET A 237 36.04 43.65 -14.77
CA MET A 237 35.79 42.41 -14.04
C MET A 237 36.61 41.23 -14.59
N SER A 238 36.79 41.13 -15.90
CA SER A 238 37.65 40.11 -16.52
C SER A 238 39.11 40.28 -16.13
N THR A 239 39.61 41.53 -16.10
CA THR A 239 40.99 41.79 -15.68
C THR A 239 41.20 41.48 -14.20
N HIS A 240 40.24 41.83 -13.35
CA HIS A 240 40.24 41.50 -11.92
C HIS A 240 40.26 39.98 -11.70
N LEU A 241 39.39 39.23 -12.40
CA LEU A 241 39.32 37.78 -12.29
C LEU A 241 40.61 37.10 -12.78
N SER A 242 41.23 37.64 -13.83
CA SER A 242 42.54 37.16 -14.30
C SER A 242 43.63 37.38 -13.24
N MET A 243 43.60 38.51 -12.52
CA MET A 243 44.51 38.77 -11.41
C MET A 243 44.27 37.83 -10.23
N GLU A 244 43.02 37.60 -9.83
CA GLU A 244 42.68 36.63 -8.77
C GLU A 244 43.12 35.21 -9.14
N LEU A 245 42.88 34.80 -10.39
CA LEU A 245 43.29 33.48 -10.87
C LEU A 245 44.81 33.32 -10.86
N GLN A 246 45.54 34.40 -11.17
CA GLN A 246 47.00 34.41 -11.08
C GLN A 246 47.47 34.31 -9.62
N GLN A 247 46.82 35.02 -8.69
CA GLN A 247 47.11 34.94 -7.26
C GLN A 247 46.80 33.55 -6.69
N ALA A 248 45.66 32.96 -7.04
CA ALA A 248 45.27 31.61 -6.61
C ALA A 248 46.24 30.54 -7.15
N ASN A 249 46.65 30.66 -8.42
CA ASN A 249 47.68 29.78 -9.00
C ASN A 249 49.04 29.95 -8.33
N GLN A 250 49.40 31.16 -7.94
CA GLN A 250 50.63 31.40 -7.20
C GLN A 250 50.55 30.74 -5.82
N HIS A 251 49.43 30.89 -5.12
CA HIS A 251 49.20 30.25 -3.83
C HIS A 251 49.21 28.71 -3.93
N LEU A 252 48.65 28.12 -4.99
CA LEU A 252 48.74 26.69 -5.26
C LEU A 252 50.19 26.24 -5.51
N LYS A 253 50.99 27.01 -6.26
CA LYS A 253 52.40 26.72 -6.48
C LYS A 253 53.21 26.79 -5.18
N ASP A 254 52.88 27.74 -4.30
CA ASP A 254 53.54 27.90 -3.02
C ASP A 254 53.16 26.75 -2.07
N LEU A 255 51.90 26.32 -2.07
CA LEU A 255 51.45 25.10 -1.35
C LEU A 255 52.11 23.83 -1.89
N GLN A 256 52.23 23.69 -3.21
CA GLN A 256 52.89 22.54 -3.84
C GLN A 256 54.38 22.47 -3.49
N LYS A 257 55.03 23.63 -3.29
CA LYS A 257 56.41 23.70 -2.78
C LYS A 257 56.51 23.42 -1.28
N ALA A 258 55.53 23.88 -0.49
CA ALA A 258 55.49 23.65 0.95
C ALA A 258 55.22 22.18 1.30
N TYR A 259 54.46 21.47 0.46
CA TYR A 259 54.12 20.06 0.62
C TYR A 259 54.57 19.24 -0.60
N PRO A 260 55.87 18.92 -0.70
CA PRO A 260 56.35 18.00 -1.72
C PRO A 260 55.87 16.60 -1.38
N TYR A 261 54.72 16.20 -1.95
CA TYR A 261 54.30 14.81 -1.93
C TYR A 261 55.33 14.00 -2.73
N PRO A 262 55.99 12.98 -2.14
CA PRO A 262 56.80 12.06 -2.91
C PRO A 262 55.89 11.44 -3.97
N THR A 263 56.31 11.43 -5.23
CA THR A 263 55.61 10.67 -6.28
C THR A 263 55.43 9.25 -5.77
N PRO A 264 54.18 8.76 -5.62
CA PRO A 264 53.93 7.44 -5.06
C PRO A 264 54.71 6.41 -5.86
N ASP A 265 55.55 5.61 -5.20
CA ASP A 265 56.23 4.50 -5.88
C ASP A 265 55.14 3.62 -6.52
N PRO A 266 55.12 3.49 -7.86
CA PRO A 266 54.08 2.74 -8.55
C PRO A 266 54.01 1.29 -8.08
N LYS A 267 55.12 0.73 -7.57
CA LYS A 267 55.15 -0.62 -6.99
C LYS A 267 54.45 -0.70 -5.64
N ALA A 268 54.65 0.29 -4.76
CA ALA A 268 53.99 0.36 -3.47
C ALA A 268 52.48 0.56 -3.62
N LEU A 269 52.05 1.45 -4.53
CA LEU A 269 50.63 1.67 -4.81
C LEU A 269 49.96 0.41 -5.37
N ASN A 270 50.63 -0.28 -6.31
CA ASN A 270 50.11 -1.53 -6.87
C ASN A 270 49.99 -2.61 -5.78
N LYS A 271 50.98 -2.72 -4.88
CA LYS A 271 50.93 -3.63 -3.73
C LYS A 271 49.72 -3.32 -2.84
N VAL A 272 49.48 -2.06 -2.49
CA VAL A 272 48.30 -1.66 -1.67
C VAL A 272 46.99 -2.00 -2.40
N CYS A 273 46.90 -1.70 -3.69
CA CYS A 273 45.72 -2.04 -4.48
C CYS A 273 45.47 -3.55 -4.56
N GLN A 274 46.53 -4.36 -4.70
CA GLN A 274 46.42 -5.82 -4.70
C GLN A 274 46.01 -6.36 -3.33
N THR A 275 46.60 -5.85 -2.23
CA THR A 275 46.20 -6.23 -0.88
C THR A 275 44.73 -5.89 -0.62
N MET A 276 44.28 -4.70 -1.04
CA MET A 276 42.89 -4.30 -0.89
C MET A 276 41.94 -5.21 -1.69
N LYS A 277 42.32 -5.58 -2.92
CA LYS A 277 41.54 -6.55 -3.72
C LYS A 277 41.45 -7.91 -3.04
N LEU A 278 42.53 -8.39 -2.44
CA LEU A 278 42.54 -9.66 -1.70
C LEU A 278 41.60 -9.60 -0.49
N VAL A 279 41.71 -8.57 0.35
CA VAL A 279 40.84 -8.40 1.52
C VAL A 279 39.36 -8.30 1.13
N LEU A 280 39.05 -7.55 0.07
CA LEU A 280 37.67 -7.46 -0.43
C LEU A 280 37.17 -8.80 -0.97
N SER A 281 38.03 -9.57 -1.62
CA SER A 281 37.66 -10.91 -2.12
C SER A 281 37.42 -11.89 -0.97
N GLU A 282 38.24 -11.86 0.08
CA GLU A 282 38.03 -12.64 1.30
C GLU A 282 36.73 -12.27 2.00
N LEU A 283 36.41 -10.97 2.08
CA LEU A 283 35.15 -10.51 2.66
C LEU A 283 33.94 -11.01 1.86
N VAL A 284 33.99 -10.95 0.53
CA VAL A 284 32.93 -11.47 -0.33
C VAL A 284 32.76 -12.98 -0.13
N GLN A 285 33.86 -13.72 -0.01
CA GLN A 285 33.79 -15.16 0.25
C GLN A 285 33.18 -15.46 1.63
N LEU A 286 33.54 -14.70 2.67
CA LEU A 286 32.98 -14.86 4.01
C LEU A 286 31.48 -14.58 4.03
N VAL A 287 31.05 -13.48 3.40
CA VAL A 287 29.63 -13.13 3.29
C VAL A 287 28.87 -14.21 2.51
N THR A 288 29.42 -14.68 1.39
CA THR A 288 28.78 -15.73 0.58
C THR A 288 28.65 -17.04 1.37
N SER A 289 29.69 -17.42 2.11
CA SER A 289 29.69 -18.62 2.96
C SER A 289 28.68 -18.48 4.09
N PHE A 290 28.62 -17.30 4.72
CA PHE A 290 27.62 -17.00 5.75
C PHE A 290 26.20 -17.06 5.21
N THR A 291 25.93 -16.43 4.06
CA THR A 291 24.61 -16.46 3.42
C THR A 291 24.20 -17.89 3.09
N PHE A 292 25.12 -18.71 2.56
CA PHE A 292 24.84 -20.11 2.29
C PHE A 292 24.49 -20.88 3.56
N MET A 293 25.32 -20.78 4.61
CA MET A 293 25.07 -21.44 5.91
C MET A 293 23.76 -20.95 6.56
N PHE A 294 23.47 -19.66 6.44
CA PHE A 294 22.25 -19.07 6.95
C PHE A 294 21.03 -19.66 6.23
N GLU A 295 21.06 -19.72 4.90
CA GLU A 295 19.98 -20.28 4.09
C GLU A 295 19.79 -21.79 4.30
N SER A 296 20.89 -22.55 4.38
CA SER A 296 20.84 -24.01 4.51
C SER A 296 20.49 -24.49 5.91
N GLU A 297 21.08 -23.89 6.95
CA GLU A 297 21.01 -24.42 8.31
C GLU A 297 20.20 -23.55 9.26
N MET A 298 20.31 -22.22 9.18
CA MET A 298 19.73 -21.33 10.18
C MET A 298 18.31 -20.86 9.83
N ARG A 299 17.98 -20.70 8.54
CA ARG A 299 16.69 -20.16 8.07
C ARG A 299 15.50 -21.00 8.53
N GLN A 300 15.68 -22.32 8.63
CA GLN A 300 14.68 -23.25 9.17
C GLN A 300 14.37 -23.04 10.66
N PHE A 301 15.19 -22.30 11.40
CA PHE A 301 14.98 -21.97 12.80
C PHE A 301 14.53 -20.52 13.03
N CYS A 302 14.86 -19.61 12.11
CA CYS A 302 14.56 -18.18 12.26
C CYS A 302 13.08 -17.80 12.09
N ASN A 303 12.23 -18.67 11.55
CA ASN A 303 10.78 -18.42 11.33
C ASN A 303 9.86 -19.50 11.92
N LYS A 304 10.36 -20.33 12.85
CA LYS A 304 9.48 -21.28 13.55
C LYS A 304 8.65 -20.53 14.58
N ALA A 305 7.33 -20.75 14.53
CA ALA A 305 6.44 -20.30 15.60
C ALA A 305 6.97 -20.81 16.95
N PRO A 306 6.90 -20.01 18.02
CA PRO A 306 7.39 -20.42 19.33
C PRO A 306 6.81 -21.80 19.68
N PRO A 307 7.62 -22.74 20.21
CA PRO A 307 7.15 -24.06 20.54
C PRO A 307 5.95 -23.93 21.48
N GLN A 308 4.82 -24.56 21.13
CA GLN A 308 3.65 -24.56 21.98
C GLN A 308 4.02 -25.30 23.26
N LEU A 309 4.26 -24.55 24.33
CA LEU A 309 4.56 -25.10 25.64
C LEU A 309 3.37 -25.95 26.08
N THR A 310 3.61 -27.23 26.32
CA THR A 310 2.59 -28.16 26.80
C THR A 310 1.99 -27.62 28.10
N GLN A 311 0.66 -27.71 28.27
CA GLN A 311 -0.09 -27.24 29.45
C GLN A 311 0.30 -27.93 30.78
N LEU A 312 1.33 -28.79 30.76
CA LEU A 312 1.87 -29.51 31.89
C LEU A 312 2.43 -28.57 32.96
N GLY A 313 3.14 -27.50 32.58
CA GLY A 313 3.70 -26.52 33.52
C GLY A 313 2.61 -25.84 34.38
N PRO A 314 1.58 -25.23 33.77
CA PRO A 314 0.43 -24.70 34.48
C PRO A 314 -0.33 -25.74 35.31
N ALA A 315 -0.47 -26.98 34.81
CA ALA A 315 -1.13 -28.06 35.53
C ALA A 315 -0.36 -28.47 36.81
N ILE A 316 0.96 -28.66 36.71
CA ILE A 316 1.83 -28.97 37.86
C ILE A 316 1.80 -27.83 38.88
N LYS A 317 1.86 -26.57 38.42
CA LYS A 317 1.75 -25.41 39.31
C LYS A 317 0.42 -25.39 40.06
N ARG A 318 -0.69 -25.68 39.38
CA ARG A 318 -2.03 -25.76 39.99
C ARG A 318 -2.10 -26.86 41.05
N VAL A 319 -1.58 -28.05 40.73
CA VAL A 319 -1.53 -29.18 41.67
C VAL A 319 -0.67 -28.84 42.89
N HIS A 320 0.48 -28.22 42.69
CA HIS A 320 1.35 -27.77 43.78
C HIS A 320 0.67 -26.74 44.68
N THR A 321 -0.04 -25.76 44.09
CA THR A 321 -0.81 -24.77 44.87
C THR A 321 -1.93 -25.41 45.68
N LEU A 322 -2.67 -26.36 45.09
CA LEU A 322 -3.70 -27.13 45.79
C LEU A 322 -3.13 -27.94 46.95
N LEU A 323 -1.98 -28.60 46.73
CA LEU A 323 -1.29 -29.36 47.77
C LEU A 323 -0.82 -28.45 48.91
N GLN A 324 -0.33 -27.26 48.58
CA GLN A 324 0.13 -26.27 49.56
C GLN A 324 -1.04 -25.68 50.36
N GLN A 325 -2.19 -25.43 49.72
CA GLN A 325 -3.42 -25.05 50.41
C GLN A 325 -3.92 -26.16 51.35
N PHE A 326 -3.89 -27.41 50.90
CA PHE A 326 -4.27 -28.56 51.71
C PHE A 326 -3.34 -28.74 52.92
N SER A 327 -2.02 -28.62 52.73
CA SER A 327 -1.05 -28.61 53.83
C SER A 327 -1.29 -27.47 54.80
N GLY A 328 -1.66 -26.28 54.29
CA GLY A 328 -2.06 -25.13 55.10
C GLY A 328 -3.28 -25.45 55.96
N LEU A 329 -4.34 -26.03 55.36
CA LEU A 329 -5.54 -26.45 56.08
C LEU A 329 -5.25 -27.51 57.14
N LEU A 330 -4.39 -28.49 56.85
CA LEU A 330 -3.97 -29.48 57.85
C LEU A 330 -3.23 -28.83 59.03
N THR A 331 -2.36 -27.86 58.75
CA THR A 331 -1.65 -27.11 59.78
C THR A 331 -2.63 -26.25 60.59
N SER A 332 -3.61 -25.62 59.95
CA SER A 332 -4.68 -24.88 60.62
C SER A 332 -5.54 -25.80 61.49
N LEU A 333 -5.92 -26.98 61.00
CA LEU A 333 -6.66 -27.99 61.78
C LEU A 333 -5.84 -28.49 62.96
N GLN A 334 -4.54 -28.72 62.78
CA GLN A 334 -3.64 -29.08 63.88
C GLN A 334 -3.55 -27.94 64.91
N SER A 335 -3.45 -26.68 64.46
CA SER A 335 -3.46 -25.53 65.35
C SER A 335 -4.79 -25.42 66.12
N MET A 336 -5.93 -25.59 65.45
CA MET A 336 -7.25 -25.65 66.08
C MET A 336 -7.37 -26.80 67.08
N HIS A 337 -6.86 -27.98 66.74
CA HIS A 337 -6.81 -29.12 67.65
C HIS A 337 -5.97 -28.80 68.87
N THR A 338 -4.76 -28.23 68.71
CA THR A 338 -3.93 -27.83 69.85
C THR A 338 -4.57 -26.73 70.70
N SER A 339 -5.26 -25.76 70.08
CA SER A 339 -6.02 -24.72 70.79
C SER A 339 -7.24 -25.29 71.50
N TYR A 340 -7.94 -26.25 70.91
CA TYR A 340 -9.05 -26.95 71.56
C TYR A 340 -8.56 -27.74 72.77
N TYR A 341 -7.48 -28.51 72.62
CA TYR A 341 -6.88 -29.26 73.73
C TYR A 341 -6.33 -28.33 74.81
N SER A 342 -5.76 -27.17 74.47
CA SER A 342 -5.34 -26.20 75.49
C SER A 342 -6.54 -25.62 76.24
N ILE A 343 -7.63 -25.27 75.54
CA ILE A 343 -8.86 -24.76 76.15
C ILE A 343 -9.53 -25.83 77.04
N VAL A 344 -9.59 -27.09 76.59
CA VAL A 344 -10.17 -28.20 77.35
C VAL A 344 -9.32 -28.53 78.58
N ASN A 345 -7.98 -28.53 78.47
CA ASN A 345 -7.11 -28.68 79.65
C ASN A 345 -7.19 -27.50 80.62
N THR A 346 -7.48 -26.28 80.15
CA THR A 346 -7.70 -25.12 81.03
C THR A 346 -9.03 -25.17 81.78
N LYS A 347 -9.98 -26.03 81.39
CA LYS A 347 -11.25 -26.25 82.09
C LYS A 347 -11.18 -27.31 83.20
N GLY A 348 -9.97 -27.64 83.66
CA GLY A 348 -9.74 -28.38 84.91
C GLY A 348 -9.97 -27.57 86.19
N ILE A 349 -10.40 -26.30 86.12
CA ILE A 349 -10.76 -25.50 87.30
C ILE A 349 -12.07 -24.73 87.00
N GLN A 350 -13.15 -25.22 87.61
CA GLN A 350 -14.42 -24.55 87.97
C GLN A 350 -15.52 -24.33 86.89
N SER A 351 -16.51 -25.24 86.98
CA SER A 351 -17.97 -25.06 87.04
C SER A 351 -18.78 -24.17 86.07
N GLU A 352 -19.81 -24.85 85.55
CA GLU A 352 -21.19 -24.42 85.27
C GLU A 352 -21.59 -23.65 84.00
N GLU A 353 -22.76 -24.09 83.51
CA GLU A 353 -23.66 -23.60 82.46
C GLU A 353 -23.44 -24.02 80.99
N SER A 354 -24.19 -25.09 80.68
CA SER A 354 -24.67 -25.59 79.41
C SER A 354 -25.31 -24.52 78.52
N ARG A 355 -24.83 -24.38 77.26
CA ARG A 355 -25.59 -23.94 76.07
C ARG A 355 -24.89 -23.89 74.68
N PRO A 356 -23.63 -24.34 74.43
CA PRO A 356 -23.06 -24.25 73.08
C PRO A 356 -23.20 -25.50 72.20
N ALA A 357 -23.74 -26.62 72.70
CA ALA A 357 -23.79 -27.89 71.94
C ALA A 357 -24.90 -27.91 70.86
N ASP A 358 -26.08 -27.36 71.13
CA ASP A 358 -27.21 -27.41 70.19
C ASP A 358 -27.06 -26.46 69.00
N LEU A 359 -26.40 -25.31 69.19
CA LEU A 359 -26.07 -24.37 68.11
C LEU A 359 -24.98 -24.93 67.18
N MET A 360 -23.94 -25.58 67.73
CA MET A 360 -22.92 -26.22 66.90
C MET A 360 -23.47 -27.44 66.13
N ALA A 361 -24.38 -28.21 66.74
CA ALA A 361 -25.03 -29.34 66.08
C ALA A 361 -26.04 -28.91 64.99
N SER A 362 -26.66 -27.73 65.11
CA SER A 362 -27.55 -27.20 64.07
C SER A 362 -26.77 -26.58 62.91
N VAL A 363 -25.69 -25.85 63.19
CA VAL A 363 -24.79 -25.28 62.17
C VAL A 363 -24.07 -26.39 61.39
N SER A 364 -23.61 -27.44 62.07
CA SER A 364 -22.96 -28.59 61.42
C SER A 364 -23.94 -29.36 60.51
N ARG A 365 -25.20 -29.52 60.94
CA ARG A 365 -26.25 -30.16 60.11
C ARG A 365 -26.63 -29.31 58.90
N SER A 366 -26.68 -27.98 59.05
CA SER A 366 -26.95 -27.07 57.95
C SER A 366 -25.81 -27.08 56.92
N ALA A 367 -24.56 -27.04 57.38
CA ALA A 367 -23.38 -27.10 56.52
C ALA A 367 -23.26 -28.45 55.77
N LEU A 368 -23.56 -29.57 56.44
CA LEU A 368 -23.63 -30.90 55.79
C LEU A 368 -24.71 -30.97 54.73
N LYS A 369 -25.85 -30.32 54.94
CA LYS A 369 -26.95 -30.29 53.98
C LYS A 369 -26.57 -29.50 52.73
N SER A 370 -25.97 -28.31 52.90
CA SER A 370 -25.44 -27.53 51.78
C SER A 370 -24.31 -28.25 51.04
N TYR A 371 -23.42 -28.96 51.74
CA TYR A 371 -22.39 -29.78 51.09
C TYR A 371 -23.01 -30.91 50.25
N SER A 372 -24.03 -31.61 50.76
CA SER A 372 -24.73 -32.64 49.99
C SER A 372 -25.41 -32.08 48.74
N GLU A 373 -25.92 -30.85 48.82
CA GLU A 373 -26.55 -30.15 47.69
C GLU A 373 -25.51 -29.77 46.62
N PHE A 374 -24.34 -29.28 47.02
CA PHE A 374 -23.24 -29.01 46.09
C PHE A 374 -22.69 -30.28 45.42
N VAL A 375 -22.61 -31.38 46.16
CA VAL A 375 -22.20 -32.68 45.59
C VAL A 375 -23.24 -33.17 44.57
N SER A 376 -24.53 -33.02 44.86
CA SER A 376 -25.61 -33.37 43.92
C SER A 376 -25.55 -32.54 42.63
N ILE A 377 -25.35 -31.22 42.75
CA ILE A 377 -25.20 -30.31 41.58
C ILE A 377 -23.95 -30.67 40.75
N MET A 378 -22.87 -31.09 41.41
CA MET A 378 -21.65 -31.54 40.75
C MET A 378 -21.86 -32.86 40.02
N GLU A 379 -22.56 -33.81 40.64
CA GLU A 379 -22.91 -35.10 40.04
C GLU A 379 -23.81 -34.91 38.80
N ASP A 380 -24.79 -34.02 38.87
CA ASP A 380 -25.64 -33.66 37.72
C ASP A 380 -24.87 -32.93 36.62
N SER A 381 -23.86 -32.13 36.97
CA SER A 381 -22.98 -31.49 35.98
C SER A 381 -22.05 -32.51 35.30
N MET A 382 -21.54 -33.49 36.06
CA MET A 382 -20.75 -34.59 35.49
C MET A 382 -21.59 -35.49 34.58
N LYS A 383 -22.85 -35.80 34.94
CA LYS A 383 -23.78 -36.54 34.07
C LYS A 383 -24.07 -35.78 32.77
N ARG A 384 -24.28 -34.46 32.83
CA ARG A 384 -24.43 -33.61 31.62
C ARG A 384 -23.18 -33.62 30.73
N GLN A 385 -22.00 -33.59 31.34
CA GLN A 385 -20.74 -33.63 30.59
C GLN A 385 -20.47 -35.03 29.97
N HIS A 386 -20.92 -36.10 30.62
CA HIS A 386 -20.82 -37.45 30.06
C HIS A 386 -21.79 -37.67 28.89
N ASN A 387 -23.02 -37.13 28.98
CA ASN A 387 -24.02 -37.20 27.90
C ASN A 387 -23.64 -36.39 26.66
N THR A 388 -23.04 -35.21 26.83
CA THR A 388 -22.53 -34.42 25.69
C THR A 388 -21.34 -35.10 24.98
N TRP A 389 -20.56 -35.90 25.71
CA TRP A 389 -19.49 -36.73 25.15
C TRP A 389 -20.02 -37.99 24.43
N SER A 390 -21.12 -38.59 24.88
CA SER A 390 -21.73 -39.74 24.20
C SER A 390 -22.50 -39.32 22.94
N GLU A 391 -23.21 -38.20 22.93
CA GLU A 391 -23.86 -37.65 21.72
C GLU A 391 -22.85 -37.24 20.65
N SER A 392 -21.69 -36.70 21.04
CA SER A 392 -20.60 -36.39 20.09
C SER A 392 -19.98 -37.64 19.44
N LYS A 393 -20.04 -38.80 20.10
CA LYS A 393 -19.59 -40.08 19.51
C LYS A 393 -20.60 -40.66 18.52
N VAL A 394 -21.90 -40.48 18.75
CA VAL A 394 -22.95 -40.94 17.82
C VAL A 394 -22.92 -40.14 16.52
N LEU A 395 -22.57 -38.85 16.57
CA LEU A 395 -22.38 -38.01 15.38
C LEU A 395 -21.11 -38.35 14.59
N SER A 396 -20.06 -38.90 15.22
CA SER A 396 -18.86 -39.36 14.51
C SER A 396 -19.03 -40.71 13.82
N ASP A 397 -19.91 -41.58 14.31
CA ASP A 397 -20.17 -42.90 13.70
C ASP A 397 -21.24 -42.85 12.59
N SER A 398 -21.96 -41.73 12.43
CA SER A 398 -22.88 -41.52 11.29
C SER A 398 -22.21 -40.88 10.06
N PHE A 399 -20.91 -40.59 10.13
CA PHE A 399 -20.09 -40.09 9.01
C PHE A 399 -18.92 -41.04 8.73
N ARG A 400 -19.23 -42.32 8.52
CA ARG A 400 -18.28 -43.28 7.95
C ARG A 400 -18.95 -44.23 6.96
#